data_AF-A0A953DWG7-F1
#
_entry.id   AF-A0A953DWG7-F1
#
_cell.length_a   1.000
_cell.length_b   1.000
_cell.length_c   1.000
_cell.angle_alpha   90.00
_cell.angle_beta   90.00
_cell.angle_gamma   90.00
#
_symmetry.space_group_name_H-M   'P 1'
#
loop_
_entity.id
_entity.type
_entity.pdbx_description
1 polymer ?
#
loop_
_entity_poly.entity_id
_entity_poly.type
_entity_poly.pdbx_seq_one_letter_code
_entity_poly.pdbx_strand_id
1 'polypeptide(L)'
;MLRGFLVIFLLCTIALVAVLGFRGQKGTQPPFEVFPDMVRQMKVRAQAPLGFFADGRGPRLPVSGTVPLGYEMPRKGTAAAPPAEAEETPSAPEESHTLVAFSAGTDYFNTGKMGDQWGTGIPMKVTPELLERGRQRFNITCAMCHGQTGAGNGIVKQYGLVTVVSLQDERIRKMSDGEIFNTITNGKNTMMAYGPNVLVADRWAIIAYLRALQRSQNATIADVPPEHRAELEKPASPPPTVTK
;
A
#
# COMPACT_ATOMS: atom_id res chain seq x y z
N MET A 1 -23.14 70.33 20.35
CA MET A 1 -22.09 69.76 19.48
C MET A 1 -21.59 68.41 19.99
N LEU A 2 -21.25 68.28 21.29
CA LEU A 2 -20.75 67.02 21.86
C LEU A 2 -21.70 65.81 21.77
N ARG A 3 -23.03 66.02 21.93
CA ARG A 3 -24.03 64.95 21.84
C ARG A 3 -24.11 64.28 20.46
N GLY A 4 -24.02 65.05 19.38
CA GLY A 4 -24.02 64.51 18.01
C GLY A 4 -22.74 63.74 17.69
N PHE A 5 -21.60 64.26 18.16
CA PHE A 5 -20.30 63.59 18.02
C PHE A 5 -20.27 62.22 18.70
N LEU A 6 -20.80 62.10 19.93
CA LEU A 6 -20.84 60.82 20.65
C LEU A 6 -21.72 59.77 19.97
N VAL A 7 -22.85 60.17 19.37
CA VAL A 7 -23.73 59.27 18.62
C VAL A 7 -23.03 58.77 17.36
N ILE A 8 -22.38 59.66 16.59
CA ILE A 8 -21.63 59.26 15.38
C ILE A 8 -20.47 58.34 15.76
N PHE A 9 -19.72 58.66 16.81
CA PHE A 9 -18.62 57.82 17.28
C PHE A 9 -19.08 56.42 17.68
N LEU A 10 -20.19 56.31 18.42
CA LEU A 10 -20.78 55.02 18.79
C LEU A 10 -21.22 54.20 17.56
N LEU A 11 -21.86 54.84 16.58
CA LEU A 11 -22.28 54.15 15.36
C LEU A 11 -21.07 53.68 14.56
N CYS A 12 -20.01 54.49 14.47
CA CYS A 12 -18.76 54.10 13.83
C CYS A 12 -18.07 52.92 14.52
N THR A 13 -18.03 52.88 15.86
CA THR A 13 -17.43 51.75 16.58
C THR A 13 -18.23 50.48 16.42
N ILE A 14 -19.56 50.54 16.47
CA ILE A 14 -20.43 49.37 16.22
C ILE A 14 -20.24 48.86 14.79
N ALA A 15 -20.23 49.74 13.79
CA ALA A 15 -20.00 49.36 12.40
C ALA A 15 -18.63 48.69 12.21
N LEU A 16 -17.59 49.23 12.86
CA LEU A 16 -16.23 48.70 12.76
C LEU A 16 -16.10 47.31 13.41
N VAL A 17 -16.74 47.09 14.57
CA VAL A 17 -16.78 45.76 15.22
C VAL A 17 -17.62 44.77 14.42
N ALA A 18 -18.73 45.20 13.82
CA ALA A 18 -19.58 44.34 12.98
C ALA A 18 -18.87 43.89 11.70
N VAL A 19 -18.05 44.75 11.08
CA VAL A 19 -17.33 44.46 9.83
C VAL A 19 -16.04 43.68 10.06
N LEU A 20 -15.24 44.07 11.06
CA LEU A 20 -13.93 43.43 11.32
C LEU A 20 -14.03 42.22 12.26
N GLY A 21 -15.17 42.04 12.93
CA GLY A 21 -15.40 40.98 13.89
C GLY A 21 -14.53 41.10 15.15
N PHE A 22 -14.60 40.08 16.00
CA PHE A 22 -13.70 39.96 17.15
C PHE A 22 -12.41 39.27 16.73
N ARG A 23 -11.27 39.81 17.14
CA ARG A 23 -9.95 39.23 16.88
C ARG A 23 -9.88 37.81 17.45
N GLY A 24 -9.38 36.85 16.66
CA GLY A 24 -9.17 35.45 17.10
C GLY A 24 -10.24 34.46 16.64
N GLN A 25 -11.20 34.87 15.82
CA GLN A 25 -12.13 33.93 15.18
C GLN A 25 -11.41 33.07 14.12
N LYS A 26 -11.75 31.77 14.06
CA LYS A 26 -11.26 30.85 13.04
C LYS A 26 -12.12 30.98 11.78
N GLY A 27 -11.50 31.27 10.64
CA GLY A 27 -12.18 31.27 9.35
C GLY A 27 -12.38 29.85 8.81
N THR A 28 -13.46 29.63 8.06
CA THR A 28 -13.70 28.40 7.27
C THR A 28 -13.17 28.51 5.85
N GLN A 29 -12.86 29.73 5.39
CA GLN A 29 -12.29 30.00 4.09
C GLN A 29 -10.76 29.87 4.12
N PRO A 30 -10.13 29.61 2.96
CA PRO A 30 -8.68 29.68 2.84
C PRO A 30 -8.14 30.99 3.42
N PRO A 31 -7.01 30.96 4.15
CA PRO A 31 -6.41 32.16 4.70
C PRO A 31 -6.10 33.19 3.60
N PHE A 32 -6.16 34.47 3.97
CA PHE A 32 -5.74 35.53 3.07
C PHE A 32 -4.23 35.45 2.82
N GLU A 33 -3.84 35.33 1.56
CA GLU A 33 -2.44 35.30 1.13
C GLU A 33 -2.01 36.69 0.65
N VAL A 34 -1.10 37.34 1.39
CA VAL A 34 -0.63 38.70 1.06
C VAL A 34 0.24 38.71 -0.20
N PHE A 35 1.07 37.67 -0.40
CA PHE A 35 1.98 37.55 -1.54
C PHE A 35 1.89 36.15 -2.18
N PRO A 36 0.90 35.89 -3.05
CA PRO A 36 0.64 34.56 -3.58
C PRO A 36 1.48 34.17 -4.81
N ASP A 37 2.31 35.07 -5.32
CA ASP A 37 2.97 34.97 -6.64
C ASP A 37 3.71 33.64 -6.86
N MET A 38 4.51 33.20 -5.89
CA MET A 38 5.23 31.92 -5.95
C MET A 38 4.51 30.76 -5.25
N VAL A 39 3.37 31.01 -4.59
CA VAL A 39 2.55 29.96 -3.95
C VAL A 39 1.85 29.14 -5.04
N ARG A 40 1.22 29.83 -5.99
CA ARG A 40 0.51 29.26 -7.14
C ARG A 40 1.33 29.45 -8.42
N GLN A 41 2.31 28.59 -8.61
CA GLN A 41 3.16 28.62 -9.79
C GLN A 41 2.41 28.17 -11.04
N MET A 42 2.72 28.77 -12.19
CA MET A 42 2.24 28.37 -13.52
C MET A 42 2.95 27.10 -14.03
N LYS A 43 2.98 26.05 -13.21
CA LYS A 43 3.45 24.72 -13.58
C LYS A 43 2.47 23.67 -13.07
N VAL A 44 2.24 22.63 -13.86
CA VAL A 44 1.37 21.52 -13.45
C VAL A 44 2.11 20.67 -12.43
N ARG A 45 1.54 20.50 -11.23
CA ARG A 45 2.05 19.59 -10.20
C ARG A 45 1.40 18.22 -10.34
N ALA A 46 2.01 17.19 -9.73
CA ALA A 46 1.36 15.90 -9.58
C ALA A 46 0.01 16.07 -8.87
N GLN A 47 -1.03 15.41 -9.39
CA GLN A 47 -2.41 15.48 -8.87
C GLN A 47 -3.02 16.90 -8.88
N ALA A 48 -2.47 17.85 -9.66
CA ALA A 48 -3.08 19.16 -9.84
C ALA A 48 -4.14 19.16 -10.96
N PRO A 49 -5.21 19.95 -10.81
CA PRO A 49 -6.18 20.13 -11.89
C PRO A 49 -5.60 20.96 -13.03
N LEU A 50 -6.11 20.76 -14.25
CA LEU A 50 -5.77 21.55 -15.42
C LEU A 50 -6.98 21.67 -16.35
N GLY A 51 -7.42 22.89 -16.63
CA GLY A 51 -8.59 23.16 -17.49
C GLY A 51 -8.37 22.92 -18.99
N PHE A 52 -7.16 22.52 -19.40
CA PHE A 52 -6.84 22.24 -20.81
C PHE A 52 -7.46 20.92 -21.30
N PHE A 53 -7.56 19.91 -20.43
CA PHE A 53 -8.11 18.59 -20.78
C PHE A 53 -9.56 18.44 -20.31
N ALA A 54 -10.36 17.67 -21.07
CA ALA A 54 -11.78 17.46 -20.79
C ALA A 54 -12.08 16.81 -19.43
N ASP A 55 -11.13 16.04 -18.88
CA ASP A 55 -11.25 15.39 -17.57
C ASP A 55 -10.75 16.25 -16.40
N GLY A 56 -10.28 17.47 -16.69
CA GLY A 56 -9.76 18.42 -15.70
C GLY A 56 -8.46 17.98 -15.02
N ARG A 57 -7.81 16.89 -15.46
CA ARG A 57 -6.60 16.35 -14.83
C ARG A 57 -5.34 16.90 -15.48
N GLY A 58 -4.46 17.50 -14.67
CA GLY A 58 -3.10 17.83 -15.05
C GLY A 58 -2.23 16.60 -15.39
N PRO A 59 -2.11 15.59 -14.50
CA PRO A 59 -1.34 14.39 -14.82
C PRO A 59 -2.05 13.56 -15.90
N ARG A 60 -1.28 13.11 -16.89
CA ARG A 60 -1.75 12.23 -17.97
C ARG A 60 -1.26 10.80 -17.74
N LEU A 61 -2.10 9.84 -18.08
CA LEU A 61 -1.67 8.45 -18.17
C LEU A 61 -0.69 8.30 -19.35
N PRO A 62 0.35 7.47 -19.21
CA PRO A 62 1.20 7.10 -20.34
C PRO A 62 0.37 6.36 -21.40
N VAL A 63 0.83 6.42 -22.65
CA VAL A 63 0.22 5.65 -23.75
C VAL A 63 0.38 4.15 -23.46
N SER A 64 -0.63 3.35 -23.78
CA SER A 64 -0.57 1.89 -23.61
C SER A 64 0.65 1.30 -24.32
N GLY A 65 1.35 0.36 -23.67
CA GLY A 65 2.58 -0.24 -24.18
C GLY A 65 3.86 0.59 -23.94
N THR A 66 3.78 1.76 -23.31
CA THR A 66 4.98 2.53 -22.91
C THR A 66 5.77 1.75 -21.86
N VAL A 67 7.05 1.48 -22.17
CA VAL A 67 8.01 0.89 -21.23
C VAL A 67 8.93 2.00 -20.70
N PRO A 68 9.02 2.21 -19.38
CA PRO A 68 9.89 3.25 -18.80
C PRO A 68 11.38 2.92 -18.98
N LEU A 69 12.17 3.89 -19.46
CA LEU A 69 13.62 3.78 -19.56
C LEU A 69 14.27 3.91 -18.17
N GLY A 70 15.20 3.01 -17.82
CA GLY A 70 15.89 3.03 -16.51
C GLY A 70 15.14 2.34 -15.37
N TYR A 71 14.13 1.53 -15.69
CA TYR A 71 13.49 0.62 -14.71
C TYR A 71 14.31 -0.66 -14.46
N GLU A 72 15.26 -0.97 -15.36
CA GLU A 72 16.50 -1.68 -15.04
C GLU A 72 17.63 -0.63 -15.01
N MET A 73 18.38 -0.59 -13.90
CA MET A 73 19.62 0.18 -13.86
C MET A 73 20.60 -0.42 -14.88
N PRO A 74 21.26 0.37 -15.76
CA PRO A 74 22.36 -0.16 -16.54
C PRO A 74 23.42 -0.67 -15.57
N ARG A 75 23.56 -2.00 -15.51
CA ARG A 75 24.57 -2.67 -14.69
C ARG A 75 25.92 -2.17 -15.19
N LYS A 76 26.73 -1.62 -14.28
CA LYS A 76 28.13 -1.26 -14.59
C LYS A 76 28.83 -2.54 -15.09
N GLY A 77 29.00 -2.65 -16.41
CA GLY A 77 29.46 -3.86 -17.10
C GLY A 77 28.81 -4.12 -18.47
N THR A 78 27.61 -3.59 -18.76
CA THR A 78 27.07 -3.63 -20.13
C THR A 78 27.47 -2.36 -20.88
N ALA A 79 28.75 -2.27 -21.21
CA ALA A 79 29.12 -1.52 -22.40
C ALA A 79 28.44 -2.24 -23.57
N ALA A 80 27.78 -1.49 -24.45
CA ALA A 80 27.43 -2.01 -25.76
C ALA A 80 28.70 -2.60 -26.36
N ALA A 81 28.76 -3.93 -26.49
CA ALA A 81 29.88 -4.60 -27.12
C ALA A 81 29.36 -5.62 -28.15
N PRO A 82 30.06 -5.76 -29.28
CA PRO A 82 29.55 -6.37 -30.51
C PRO A 82 29.49 -7.90 -30.41
N PRO A 83 28.97 -8.59 -31.45
CA PRO A 83 28.78 -10.04 -31.38
C PRO A 83 30.11 -10.74 -31.59
N ALA A 84 30.70 -11.28 -30.53
CA ALA A 84 31.68 -12.37 -30.66
C ALA A 84 31.86 -13.10 -29.33
N GLU A 85 31.61 -14.40 -29.43
CA GLU A 85 32.26 -15.50 -28.72
C GLU A 85 31.79 -15.80 -27.28
N ALA A 86 31.35 -17.04 -27.17
CA ALA A 86 30.87 -17.69 -25.98
C ALA A 86 32.04 -17.93 -25.01
N GLU A 87 31.97 -17.37 -23.82
CA GLU A 87 32.72 -17.88 -22.67
C GLU A 87 31.80 -17.98 -21.46
N GLU A 88 31.68 -19.23 -20.97
CA GLU A 88 31.04 -19.61 -19.72
C GLU A 88 31.59 -18.75 -18.57
N THR A 89 30.71 -18.07 -17.86
CA THR A 89 31.06 -17.39 -16.59
C THR A 89 30.09 -17.76 -15.48
N PRO A 90 30.58 -17.84 -14.23
CA PRO A 90 30.03 -18.67 -13.16
C PRO A 90 28.87 -18.00 -12.45
N SER A 91 27.97 -18.84 -11.92
CA SER A 91 26.83 -18.54 -11.04
C SER A 91 26.82 -17.14 -10.42
N ALA A 92 25.89 -16.31 -10.87
CA ALA A 92 25.64 -14.96 -10.36
C ALA A 92 25.39 -14.95 -8.83
N PRO A 93 25.82 -13.89 -8.10
CA PRO A 93 25.49 -13.75 -6.69
C PRO A 93 23.99 -13.46 -6.50
N GLU A 94 23.42 -14.13 -5.52
CA GLU A 94 22.00 -14.37 -5.23
C GLU A 94 21.18 -13.15 -4.73
N GLU A 95 21.66 -11.91 -4.92
CA GLU A 95 21.00 -10.71 -4.38
C GLU A 95 20.66 -9.69 -5.48
N SER A 96 19.44 -9.77 -6.04
CA SER A 96 18.96 -8.77 -7.02
C SER A 96 17.55 -8.19 -6.77
N HIS A 97 16.92 -8.46 -5.62
CA HIS A 97 15.53 -8.04 -5.38
C HIS A 97 15.36 -6.72 -4.59
N THR A 98 16.25 -5.75 -4.79
CA THR A 98 16.13 -4.36 -4.29
C THR A 98 15.35 -3.42 -5.22
N LEU A 99 14.64 -3.96 -6.21
CA LEU A 99 13.84 -3.16 -7.14
C LEU A 99 12.53 -2.70 -6.48
N VAL A 100 12.48 -1.43 -6.09
CA VAL A 100 11.24 -0.73 -5.68
C VAL A 100 10.39 -0.49 -6.93
N ALA A 101 9.60 -1.49 -7.29
CA ALA A 101 8.85 -1.50 -8.54
C ALA A 101 7.39 -1.98 -8.37
N PHE A 102 6.50 -1.48 -9.23
CA PHE A 102 5.11 -1.91 -9.33
C PHE A 102 4.91 -3.00 -10.41
N SER A 103 5.80 -3.09 -11.40
CA SER A 103 5.97 -4.24 -12.32
C SER A 103 7.10 -3.89 -13.29
N ALA A 104 8.16 -4.72 -13.36
CA ALA A 104 9.37 -4.43 -14.14
C ALA A 104 9.70 -5.45 -15.22
N GLY A 105 9.08 -6.63 -15.20
CA GLY A 105 9.55 -7.76 -15.98
C GLY A 105 8.52 -8.84 -16.20
N THR A 106 8.91 -9.84 -16.96
CA THR A 106 8.10 -11.01 -17.35
C THR A 106 8.47 -12.26 -16.56
N ASP A 107 9.35 -12.16 -15.58
CA ASP A 107 9.83 -13.25 -14.74
C ASP A 107 8.82 -13.63 -13.64
N TYR A 108 9.11 -14.72 -12.91
CA TYR A 108 8.26 -15.20 -11.82
C TYR A 108 8.08 -14.14 -10.72
N PHE A 109 9.14 -13.39 -10.39
CA PHE A 109 9.06 -12.34 -9.37
C PHE A 109 8.05 -11.26 -9.74
N ASN A 110 7.97 -10.83 -10.99
CA ASN A 110 7.06 -9.77 -11.42
C ASN A 110 5.66 -10.26 -11.81
N THR A 111 5.49 -11.53 -12.14
CA THR A 111 4.24 -12.06 -12.71
C THR A 111 3.56 -13.15 -11.87
N GLY A 112 4.30 -13.85 -11.02
CA GLY A 112 3.83 -15.06 -10.34
C GLY A 112 3.73 -16.29 -11.26
N LYS A 113 4.20 -16.22 -12.51
CA LYS A 113 4.17 -17.36 -13.45
C LYS A 113 5.53 -18.04 -13.62
N MET A 114 5.51 -19.36 -13.72
CA MET A 114 6.63 -20.18 -14.17
C MET A 114 6.21 -20.85 -15.49
N GLY A 115 6.62 -20.26 -16.61
CA GLY A 115 6.05 -20.59 -17.92
C GLY A 115 4.57 -20.22 -17.98
N ASP A 116 3.72 -21.17 -18.40
CA ASP A 116 2.27 -20.94 -18.51
C ASP A 116 1.49 -21.20 -17.21
N GLN A 117 2.15 -21.71 -16.18
CA GLN A 117 1.53 -22.11 -14.91
C GLN A 117 1.83 -21.11 -13.80
N TRP A 118 0.95 -21.04 -12.81
CA TRP A 118 1.22 -20.28 -11.60
C TRP A 118 2.26 -20.99 -10.73
N GLY A 119 3.35 -20.29 -10.42
CA GLY A 119 4.42 -20.86 -9.60
C GLY A 119 4.05 -20.94 -8.12
N THR A 120 4.73 -21.84 -7.40
CA THR A 120 4.62 -21.99 -5.94
C THR A 120 5.98 -21.73 -5.32
N GLY A 121 6.01 -21.14 -4.13
CA GLY A 121 7.21 -20.71 -3.43
C GLY A 121 7.40 -19.20 -3.49
N ILE A 122 7.94 -18.64 -2.42
CA ILE A 122 8.29 -17.23 -2.33
C ILE A 122 9.67 -17.04 -3.00
N PRO A 123 9.79 -16.20 -4.04
CA PRO A 123 11.04 -16.01 -4.80
C PRO A 123 12.07 -15.12 -4.08
N MET A 124 11.97 -15.02 -2.75
CA MET A 124 12.87 -14.21 -1.93
C MET A 124 13.01 -14.86 -0.56
N LYS A 125 14.14 -14.59 0.10
CA LYS A 125 14.42 -15.14 1.43
C LYS A 125 13.36 -14.67 2.44
N VAL A 126 12.67 -15.62 3.06
CA VAL A 126 11.68 -15.34 4.10
C VAL A 126 12.41 -15.10 5.42
N THR A 127 12.58 -13.83 5.78
CA THR A 127 13.18 -13.40 7.06
C THR A 127 12.11 -12.84 8.01
N PRO A 128 12.39 -12.72 9.33
CA PRO A 128 11.49 -12.05 10.26
C PRO A 128 11.13 -10.62 9.83
N GLU A 129 12.07 -9.88 9.26
CA GLU A 129 11.86 -8.52 8.75
C GLU A 129 10.88 -8.51 7.56
N LEU A 130 10.99 -9.50 6.66
CA LEU A 130 10.04 -9.66 5.56
C LEU A 130 8.64 -9.97 6.07
N LEU A 131 8.51 -10.85 7.08
CA LEU A 131 7.22 -11.19 7.67
C LEU A 131 6.59 -10.00 8.38
N GLU A 132 7.39 -9.20 9.10
CA GLU A 132 6.91 -7.98 9.75
C GLU A 132 6.47 -6.93 8.71
N ARG A 133 7.23 -6.78 7.63
CA ARG A 133 6.84 -5.95 6.49
C ARG A 133 5.55 -6.43 5.86
N GLY A 134 5.42 -7.75 5.65
CA GLY A 134 4.23 -8.40 5.14
C GLY A 134 3.01 -8.15 6.02
N ARG A 135 3.17 -8.30 7.34
CA ARG A 135 2.14 -8.00 8.35
C ARG A 135 1.69 -6.55 8.28
N GLN A 136 2.63 -5.61 8.23
CA GLN A 136 2.34 -4.19 8.10
C GLN A 136 1.51 -3.91 6.84
N ARG A 137 1.94 -4.43 5.69
CA ARG A 137 1.28 -4.21 4.40
C ARG A 137 -0.08 -4.88 4.30
N PHE A 138 -0.21 -6.09 4.84
CA PHE A 138 -1.48 -6.80 4.95
C PHE A 138 -2.48 -6.02 5.82
N ASN A 139 -2.04 -5.51 6.97
CA ASN A 139 -2.90 -4.74 7.88
C ASN A 139 -3.37 -3.41 7.28
N ILE A 140 -2.53 -2.76 6.48
CA ILE A 140 -2.88 -1.51 5.78
C ILE A 140 -3.86 -1.76 4.63
N THR A 141 -3.67 -2.84 3.86
CA THR A 141 -4.30 -2.98 2.54
C THR A 141 -5.36 -4.07 2.49
N CYS A 142 -5.13 -5.20 3.15
CA CYS A 142 -5.91 -6.43 2.99
C CYS A 142 -6.88 -6.65 4.16
N ALA A 143 -6.45 -6.34 5.39
CA ALA A 143 -7.20 -6.65 6.61
C ALA A 143 -8.54 -5.90 6.72
N MET A 144 -8.68 -4.74 6.06
CA MET A 144 -9.95 -4.00 6.02
C MET A 144 -11.10 -4.84 5.43
N CYS A 145 -10.78 -5.71 4.46
CA CYS A 145 -11.73 -6.62 3.82
C CYS A 145 -11.64 -8.02 4.42
N HIS A 146 -10.44 -8.60 4.46
CA HIS A 146 -10.24 -9.99 4.84
C HIS A 146 -10.12 -10.23 6.36
N GLY A 147 -10.09 -9.17 7.18
CA GLY A 147 -9.88 -9.25 8.62
C GLY A 147 -8.41 -9.48 8.99
N GLN A 148 -8.02 -9.16 10.22
CA GLN A 148 -6.64 -9.32 10.69
C GLN A 148 -6.19 -10.79 10.74
N THR A 149 -7.13 -11.71 10.96
CA THR A 149 -6.87 -13.16 10.92
C THR A 149 -7.10 -13.78 9.55
N GLY A 150 -7.46 -12.99 8.53
CA GLY A 150 -7.81 -13.49 7.21
C GLY A 150 -9.14 -14.23 7.13
N ALA A 151 -10.02 -14.11 8.13
CA ALA A 151 -11.28 -14.84 8.21
C ALA A 151 -12.44 -14.27 7.34
N GLY A 152 -12.19 -13.27 6.49
CA GLY A 152 -13.23 -12.66 5.65
C GLY A 152 -14.23 -11.81 6.44
N ASN A 153 -13.84 -11.35 7.62
CA ASN A 153 -14.68 -10.60 8.56
C ASN A 153 -14.14 -9.18 8.82
N GLY A 154 -13.48 -8.58 7.84
CA GLY A 154 -13.00 -7.20 7.92
C GLY A 154 -14.13 -6.18 8.09
N ILE A 155 -13.78 -4.96 8.49
CA ILE A 155 -14.72 -3.90 8.85
C ILE A 155 -15.72 -3.57 7.72
N VAL A 156 -15.32 -3.70 6.45
CA VAL A 156 -16.18 -3.44 5.29
C VAL A 156 -17.40 -4.36 5.21
N LYS A 157 -17.37 -5.52 5.86
CA LYS A 157 -18.51 -6.44 5.93
C LYS A 157 -19.71 -5.79 6.62
N GLN A 158 -19.47 -4.92 7.59
CA GLN A 158 -20.50 -4.13 8.28
C GLN A 158 -21.17 -3.09 7.36
N TYR A 159 -20.50 -2.74 6.25
CA TYR A 159 -20.98 -1.78 5.24
C TYR A 159 -21.52 -2.47 3.98
N GLY A 160 -21.83 -3.76 4.03
CA GLY A 160 -22.52 -4.48 2.95
C GLY A 160 -21.63 -5.27 2.00
N LEU A 161 -20.30 -5.22 2.14
CA LEU A 161 -19.38 -6.09 1.38
C LEU A 161 -19.31 -7.49 2.02
N VAL A 162 -20.39 -8.26 1.89
CA VAL A 162 -20.56 -9.57 2.56
C VAL A 162 -19.93 -10.76 1.82
N THR A 163 -19.48 -10.56 0.58
CA THR A 163 -18.93 -11.62 -0.29
C THR A 163 -17.42 -11.81 -0.15
N VAL A 164 -16.78 -11.13 0.82
CA VAL A 164 -15.34 -11.27 1.05
C VAL A 164 -15.05 -12.67 1.59
N VAL A 165 -14.22 -13.41 0.85
CA VAL A 165 -13.85 -14.79 1.20
C VAL A 165 -12.90 -14.83 2.39
N SER A 166 -12.99 -15.92 3.15
CA SER A 166 -11.98 -16.28 4.12
C SER A 166 -10.72 -16.76 3.38
N LEU A 167 -9.58 -16.16 3.71
CA LEU A 167 -8.28 -16.57 3.23
C LEU A 167 -7.77 -17.85 3.93
N GLN A 168 -8.50 -18.32 4.94
CA GLN A 168 -8.22 -19.57 5.65
C GLN A 168 -8.84 -20.80 4.95
N ASP A 169 -9.73 -20.58 3.98
CA ASP A 169 -10.38 -21.67 3.25
C ASP A 169 -9.34 -22.58 2.59
N GLU A 170 -9.57 -23.90 2.65
CA GLU A 170 -8.64 -24.91 2.14
C GLU A 170 -8.26 -24.66 0.67
N ARG A 171 -9.22 -24.22 -0.14
CA ARG A 171 -8.99 -23.85 -1.55
C ARG A 171 -7.97 -22.72 -1.70
N ILE A 172 -8.00 -21.71 -0.82
CA ILE A 172 -7.05 -20.59 -0.83
C ILE A 172 -5.71 -21.02 -0.26
N ARG A 173 -5.70 -21.90 0.75
CA ARG A 173 -4.47 -22.48 1.29
C ARG A 173 -3.73 -23.33 0.27
N LYS A 174 -4.44 -24.08 -0.57
CA LYS A 174 -3.88 -24.90 -1.65
C LYS A 174 -3.60 -24.14 -2.95
N MET A 175 -4.06 -22.89 -3.06
CA MET A 175 -3.76 -22.02 -4.19
C MET A 175 -2.25 -21.80 -4.30
N SER A 176 -1.70 -21.70 -5.50
CA SER A 176 -0.29 -21.40 -5.71
C SER A 176 0.02 -19.94 -5.31
N ASP A 177 1.25 -19.69 -4.86
CA ASP A 177 1.64 -18.33 -4.44
C ASP A 177 1.57 -17.33 -5.60
N GLY A 178 1.90 -17.79 -6.80
CA GLY A 178 1.75 -17.02 -8.05
C GLY A 178 0.32 -16.61 -8.38
N GLU A 179 -0.67 -17.47 -8.12
CA GLU A 179 -2.08 -17.11 -8.36
C GLU A 179 -2.55 -16.05 -7.34
N ILE A 180 -2.09 -16.15 -6.08
CA ILE A 180 -2.36 -15.13 -5.06
C ILE A 180 -1.69 -13.80 -5.47
N PHE A 181 -0.44 -13.84 -5.92
CA PHE A 181 0.27 -12.68 -6.46
C PHE A 181 -0.50 -12.01 -7.60
N ASN A 182 -1.01 -12.80 -8.55
CA ASN A 182 -1.82 -12.29 -9.64
C ASN A 182 -3.14 -11.68 -9.14
N THR A 183 -3.79 -12.30 -8.16
CA THR A 183 -5.03 -11.78 -7.55
C THR A 183 -4.79 -10.42 -6.90
N ILE A 184 -3.66 -10.22 -6.20
CA ILE A 184 -3.29 -8.91 -5.66
C ILE A 184 -3.01 -7.92 -6.79
N THR A 185 -2.29 -8.35 -7.82
CA THR A 185 -1.84 -7.48 -8.93
C THR A 185 -3.01 -6.99 -9.78
N ASN A 186 -3.86 -7.90 -10.23
CA ASN A 186 -4.88 -7.68 -11.25
C ASN A 186 -6.32 -7.70 -10.72
N GLY A 187 -6.51 -8.06 -9.44
CA GLY A 187 -7.84 -8.27 -8.87
C GLY A 187 -8.43 -9.62 -9.26
N LYS A 188 -9.60 -9.94 -8.70
CA LYS A 188 -10.37 -11.15 -9.02
C LYS A 188 -11.84 -10.95 -8.63
N ASN A 189 -12.76 -11.20 -9.56
CA ASN A 189 -14.19 -10.98 -9.36
C ASN A 189 -14.47 -9.53 -8.87
N THR A 190 -15.03 -9.38 -7.67
CA THR A 190 -15.32 -8.10 -7.04
C THR A 190 -14.12 -7.49 -6.31
N MET A 191 -13.00 -8.22 -6.17
CA MET A 191 -11.77 -7.68 -5.61
C MET A 191 -11.05 -6.86 -6.67
N MET A 192 -10.87 -5.56 -6.40
CA MET A 192 -10.14 -4.64 -7.26
C MET A 192 -8.64 -4.97 -7.34
N ALA A 193 -7.99 -4.49 -8.40
CA ALA A 193 -6.55 -4.58 -8.57
C ALA A 193 -5.80 -3.68 -7.57
N TYR A 194 -4.81 -4.23 -6.87
CA TYR A 194 -3.90 -3.49 -6.00
C TYR A 194 -2.51 -3.30 -6.60
N GLY A 195 -2.25 -3.83 -7.80
CA GLY A 195 -0.97 -3.70 -8.49
C GLY A 195 -0.41 -2.27 -8.53
N PRO A 196 -1.21 -1.24 -8.89
CA PRO A 196 -0.75 0.15 -8.92
C PRO A 196 -0.40 0.76 -7.54
N ASN A 197 -0.83 0.12 -6.45
CA ASN A 197 -0.71 0.66 -5.08
C ASN A 197 0.23 -0.17 -4.19
N VAL A 198 0.53 -1.41 -4.58
CA VAL A 198 1.38 -2.33 -3.82
C VAL A 198 2.56 -2.75 -4.70
N LEU A 199 3.77 -2.46 -4.23
CA LEU A 199 5.03 -2.83 -4.88
C LEU A 199 5.17 -4.35 -4.99
N VAL A 200 5.84 -4.85 -6.02
CA VAL A 200 6.04 -6.29 -6.28
C VAL A 200 6.64 -7.01 -5.07
N ALA A 201 7.71 -6.46 -4.47
CA ALA A 201 8.31 -7.01 -3.27
C ALA A 201 7.33 -7.06 -2.07
N ASP A 202 6.51 -6.01 -1.90
CA ASP A 202 5.51 -5.95 -0.85
C ASP A 202 4.38 -6.97 -1.09
N ARG A 203 4.06 -7.33 -2.35
CA ARG A 203 3.10 -8.42 -2.65
C ARG A 203 3.64 -9.76 -2.15
N TRP A 204 4.91 -10.07 -2.42
CA TRP A 204 5.54 -11.29 -1.91
C TRP A 204 5.65 -11.29 -0.39
N ALA A 205 5.95 -10.16 0.24
CA ALA A 205 5.94 -10.02 1.69
C ALA A 205 4.53 -10.29 2.28
N ILE A 206 3.48 -9.74 1.67
CA ILE A 206 2.09 -10.00 2.05
C ILE A 206 1.78 -11.49 1.93
N ILE A 207 2.19 -12.15 0.84
CA ILE A 207 1.93 -13.58 0.63
C ILE A 207 2.69 -14.41 1.66
N ALA A 208 3.96 -14.10 1.95
CA ALA A 208 4.73 -14.77 2.98
C ALA A 208 4.07 -14.65 4.37
N TYR A 209 3.60 -13.44 4.73
CA TYR A 209 2.83 -13.23 5.95
C TYR A 209 1.50 -14.00 5.95
N LEU A 210 0.77 -14.00 4.81
CA LEU A 210 -0.46 -14.76 4.67
C LEU A 210 -0.23 -16.26 4.87
N ARG A 211 0.86 -16.83 4.35
CA ARG A 211 1.21 -18.25 4.57
C ARG A 211 1.52 -18.53 6.04
N ALA A 212 2.25 -17.65 6.70
CA ALA A 212 2.49 -17.76 8.14
C ALA A 212 1.16 -17.68 8.93
N LEU A 213 0.25 -16.78 8.54
CA LEU A 213 -1.07 -16.62 9.14
C LEU A 213 -1.98 -17.83 8.90
N GLN A 214 -1.92 -18.44 7.71
CA GLN A 214 -2.64 -19.68 7.42
C GLN A 214 -2.12 -20.84 8.28
N ARG A 215 -0.81 -20.91 8.51
CA ARG A 215 -0.21 -21.91 9.38
C ARG A 215 -0.57 -21.67 10.85
N SER A 216 -0.57 -20.42 11.32
CA SER A 216 -0.88 -20.13 12.73
C SER A 216 -2.33 -20.44 13.11
N GLN A 217 -3.28 -20.21 12.21
CA GLN A 217 -4.70 -20.54 12.45
C GLN A 217 -5.03 -22.03 12.31
N ASN A 218 -4.11 -22.82 11.75
CA ASN A 218 -4.31 -24.24 11.48
C ASN A 218 -3.13 -25.09 11.98
N ALA A 219 -2.45 -24.62 13.02
CA ALA A 219 -1.32 -25.31 13.61
C ALA A 219 -1.80 -26.61 14.28
N THR A 220 -1.02 -27.67 14.08
CA THR A 220 -1.25 -28.97 14.70
C THR A 220 -0.23 -29.20 15.81
N ILE A 221 -0.47 -30.18 16.69
CA ILE A 221 0.51 -30.56 17.72
C ILE A 221 1.87 -30.97 17.12
N ALA A 222 1.88 -31.42 15.86
CA ALA A 222 3.09 -31.77 15.14
C ALA A 222 3.96 -30.54 14.79
N ASP A 223 3.37 -29.36 14.67
CA ASP A 223 4.09 -28.10 14.42
C ASP A 223 4.81 -27.58 15.67
N VAL A 224 4.52 -28.12 16.84
CA VAL A 224 5.10 -27.72 18.12
C VAL A 224 6.32 -28.60 18.41
N PRO A 225 7.51 -27.99 18.65
CA PRO A 225 8.70 -28.72 19.03
C PRO A 225 8.44 -29.62 20.24
N PRO A 226 8.96 -30.87 20.29
CA PRO A 226 8.67 -31.83 21.35
C PRO A 226 8.84 -31.26 22.77
N GLU A 227 9.86 -30.43 22.96
CA GLU A 227 10.20 -29.73 24.20
C GLU A 227 9.09 -28.81 24.73
N HIS A 228 8.28 -28.23 23.84
CA HIS A 228 7.21 -27.30 24.20
C HIS A 228 5.82 -27.94 24.22
N ARG A 229 5.67 -29.20 23.82
CA ARG A 229 4.36 -29.89 23.78
C ARG A 229 3.72 -30.01 25.17
N ALA A 230 4.54 -30.27 26.19
CA ALA A 230 4.08 -30.37 27.58
C ALA A 230 3.58 -29.02 28.14
N GLU A 231 3.95 -27.88 27.54
CA GLU A 231 3.47 -26.57 27.97
C GLU A 231 2.01 -26.31 27.56
N LEU A 232 1.52 -26.99 26.51
CA LEU A 232 0.13 -26.84 26.04
C LEU A 232 -0.89 -27.53 26.94
N GLU A 233 -0.46 -28.51 27.72
CA GLU A 233 -1.31 -29.22 28.70
C GLU A 233 -1.46 -28.42 30.00
N LYS A 234 -0.63 -27.38 30.21
CA LYS A 234 -0.78 -26.48 31.36
C LYS A 234 -2.00 -25.58 31.15
N PRO A 235 -2.88 -25.44 32.15
CA PRO A 235 -4.02 -24.53 32.05
C PRO A 235 -3.51 -23.11 31.75
N ALA A 236 -4.13 -22.44 30.78
CA ALA A 236 -3.73 -21.12 30.36
C ALA A 236 -3.69 -20.16 31.56
N SER A 237 -2.55 -19.49 31.75
CA SER A 237 -2.45 -18.41 32.74
C SER A 237 -3.52 -17.35 32.44
N PRO A 238 -4.20 -16.81 33.47
CA PRO A 238 -5.22 -15.80 33.26
C PRO A 238 -4.60 -14.60 32.52
N PRO A 239 -5.34 -13.97 31.58
CA PRO A 239 -4.83 -12.83 30.83
C PRO A 239 -4.41 -11.72 31.79
N PRO A 240 -3.34 -10.96 31.48
CA PRO A 240 -2.88 -9.88 32.33
C PRO A 240 -4.00 -8.86 32.52
N THR A 241 -4.30 -8.53 33.78
CA THR A 241 -5.31 -7.54 34.14
C THR A 241 -4.86 -6.19 33.60
N VAL A 242 -5.50 -5.72 32.53
CA VAL A 242 -5.26 -4.36 32.01
C VAL A 242 -5.95 -3.39 32.97
N THR A 243 -5.19 -2.86 33.93
CA THR A 243 -5.60 -1.69 34.72
C THR A 243 -5.75 -0.51 33.77
N LYS A 244 -6.97 0.05 33.73
CA LYS A 244 -7.31 1.27 32.98
C LYS A 244 -6.57 2.49 33.51
#